data_AF-A0A0B0CXC4-F1
#
_entry.id   AF-A0A0B0CXC4-F1
#
_cell.length_a   1.000
_cell.length_b   1.000
_cell.length_c   1.000
_cell.angle_alpha   90.00
_cell.angle_beta   90.00
_cell.angle_gamma   90.00
#
_symmetry.space_group_name_H-M   'P 1'
#
loop_
_entity.id
_entity.type
_entity.pdbx_description
1 polymer ?
#
loop_
_entity_poly.entity_id
_entity_poly.type
_entity_poly.pdbx_seq_one_letter_code
_entity_poly.pdbx_strand_id
1 'polypeptide(L)'
;VRLAQLYRAGELTPVHIPNEDDEALRDLIRCREDAVQDQLRAKHRLSKFLLRHEIRLPKGMRNWTVKHRRWLDTLTFDRSSLRLTFQEYYHQLKEIESRISRLEEEIQHQATDSIHAPMIQALQGLRGIALITATSLVAEIGSFQRFPSPRQLMAYAGLVPSESSSGGRRRQGEV
;
A
#
# COMPACT_ATOMS: atom_id res chain seq x y z
N VAL A 1 -35.38 9.11 14.83
CA VAL A 1 -35.72 10.16 15.83
C VAL A 1 -34.61 10.34 16.89
N ARG A 2 -34.09 9.28 17.51
CA ARG A 2 -33.02 9.35 18.54
C ARG A 2 -31.74 10.10 18.08
N LEU A 3 -31.21 9.80 16.89
CA LEU A 3 -30.03 10.51 16.34
C LEU A 3 -30.27 12.01 16.16
N ALA A 4 -31.43 12.42 15.66
CA ALA A 4 -31.78 13.83 15.51
C ALA A 4 -31.95 14.54 16.86
N GLN A 5 -32.45 13.84 17.89
CA GLN A 5 -32.53 14.36 19.26
C GLN A 5 -31.14 14.55 19.88
N LEU A 6 -30.25 13.56 19.72
CA LEU A 6 -28.86 13.65 20.19
C LEU A 6 -28.07 14.73 19.44
N TYR A 7 -28.28 14.88 18.13
CA TYR A 7 -27.68 15.96 17.34
C TYR A 7 -28.14 17.33 17.84
N ARG A 8 -29.46 17.51 18.04
CA ARG A 8 -30.04 18.74 18.59
C ARG A 8 -29.54 19.05 20.00
N ALA A 9 -29.29 18.03 20.81
CA ALA A 9 -28.75 18.17 22.17
C ALA A 9 -27.24 18.46 22.20
N GLY A 10 -26.54 18.43 21.05
CA GLY A 10 -25.08 18.57 20.99
C GLY A 10 -24.32 17.36 21.53
N GLU A 11 -25.01 16.23 21.74
CA GLU A 11 -24.44 15.00 22.32
C GLU A 11 -23.76 14.11 21.27
N LEU A 12 -23.82 14.46 19.98
CA LEU A 12 -23.12 13.73 18.94
C LEU A 12 -21.77 14.38 18.62
N THR A 13 -20.72 13.57 18.64
CA THR A 13 -19.44 13.94 18.03
C THR A 13 -19.47 13.56 16.55
N PRO A 14 -19.42 14.52 15.62
CA PRO A 14 -19.41 14.21 14.20
C PRO A 14 -18.14 13.44 13.84
N VAL A 15 -18.29 12.37 13.05
CA VAL A 15 -17.16 11.67 12.45
C VAL A 15 -16.67 12.51 11.27
N HIS A 16 -15.34 12.63 11.12
CA HIS A 16 -14.77 13.27 9.96
C HIS A 16 -15.08 12.46 8.70
N ILE A 17 -15.72 13.11 7.73
CA ILE A 17 -16.02 12.52 6.42
C ILE A 17 -14.94 13.04 5.45
N PRO A 18 -14.13 12.15 4.86
CA PRO A 18 -13.18 12.49 3.79
C PRO A 18 -13.90 13.12 2.61
N ASN A 19 -13.23 14.06 1.92
CA ASN A 19 -13.79 14.66 0.70
C ASN A 19 -13.52 13.77 -0.53
N GLU A 20 -14.05 14.17 -1.68
CA GLU A 20 -13.91 13.42 -2.93
C GLU A 20 -12.45 13.28 -3.37
N ASP A 21 -11.61 14.30 -3.15
CA ASP A 21 -10.18 14.26 -3.47
C ASP A 21 -9.42 13.26 -2.58
N ASP A 22 -9.74 13.22 -1.28
CA ASP A 22 -9.16 12.28 -0.31
C ASP A 22 -9.49 10.83 -0.71
N GLU A 23 -10.75 10.54 -1.05
CA GLU A 23 -11.18 9.20 -1.48
C GLU A 23 -10.57 8.81 -2.84
N ALA A 24 -10.48 9.76 -3.80
CA ALA A 24 -9.83 9.51 -5.08
C ALA A 24 -8.34 9.13 -4.91
N LEU A 25 -7.62 9.83 -4.02
CA LEU A 25 -6.24 9.50 -3.71
C LEU A 25 -6.10 8.15 -3.01
N ARG A 26 -7.03 7.80 -2.10
CA ARG A 26 -7.07 6.49 -1.45
C ARG A 26 -7.27 5.35 -2.44
N ASP A 27 -8.21 5.50 -3.36
CA ASP A 27 -8.48 4.46 -4.35
C ASP A 27 -7.29 4.22 -5.27
N LEU A 28 -6.55 5.29 -5.62
CA LEU A 28 -5.29 5.17 -6.35
C LEU A 28 -4.24 4.35 -5.56
N ILE A 29 -4.05 4.66 -4.28
CA ILE A 29 -3.10 3.95 -3.40
C ILE A 29 -3.51 2.49 -3.21
N ARG A 30 -4.79 2.22 -2.93
CA ARG A 30 -5.33 0.85 -2.80
C ARG A 30 -5.16 0.05 -4.08
N CYS A 31 -5.43 0.67 -5.24
CA CYS A 31 -5.22 0.03 -6.54
C CYS A 31 -3.75 -0.37 -6.75
N ARG A 32 -2.79 0.46 -6.30
CA ARG A 32 -1.37 0.10 -6.29
C ARG A 32 -1.08 -1.06 -5.34
N GLU A 33 -1.62 -1.03 -4.12
CA GLU A 33 -1.43 -2.10 -3.14
C GLU A 33 -1.93 -3.45 -3.68
N ASP A 34 -3.11 -3.48 -4.28
CA ASP A 34 -3.66 -4.66 -4.95
C ASP A 34 -2.71 -5.19 -6.03
N ALA A 35 -2.20 -4.31 -6.89
CA ALA A 35 -1.26 -4.69 -7.93
C ALA A 35 0.06 -5.25 -7.36
N VAL A 36 0.56 -4.71 -6.24
CA VAL A 36 1.75 -5.22 -5.53
C VAL A 36 1.47 -6.62 -4.95
N GLN A 37 0.30 -6.85 -4.36
CA GLN A 37 -0.10 -8.18 -3.88
C GLN A 37 -0.20 -9.18 -5.04
N ASP A 38 -0.76 -8.76 -6.17
CA ASP A 38 -0.83 -9.60 -7.37
C ASP A 38 0.56 -9.93 -7.93
N GLN A 39 1.51 -8.98 -7.88
CA GLN A 39 2.88 -9.23 -8.28
C GLN A 39 3.52 -10.32 -7.41
N LEU A 40 3.31 -10.27 -6.09
CA LEU A 40 3.81 -11.30 -5.17
C LEU A 40 3.22 -12.68 -5.52
N ARG A 41 1.90 -12.74 -5.76
CA ARG A 41 1.22 -13.98 -6.17
C ARG A 41 1.75 -14.51 -7.50
N ALA A 42 1.95 -13.64 -8.49
CA ALA A 42 2.51 -14.01 -9.80
C ALA A 42 3.94 -14.55 -9.68
N LYS A 43 4.79 -13.87 -8.91
CA LYS A 43 6.14 -14.32 -8.57
C LYS A 43 6.12 -15.71 -7.95
N HIS A 44 5.26 -15.95 -6.96
CA HIS A 44 5.12 -17.26 -6.33
C HIS A 44 4.66 -18.34 -7.31
N ARG A 45 3.68 -18.07 -8.18
CA ARG A 45 3.22 -19.03 -9.20
C ARG A 45 4.36 -19.46 -10.12
N LEU A 46 5.13 -18.49 -10.64
CA LEU A 46 6.28 -18.77 -11.50
C LEU A 46 7.38 -19.55 -10.76
N SER A 47 7.75 -19.14 -9.54
CA SER A 47 8.74 -19.88 -8.75
C SER A 47 8.31 -21.32 -8.45
N LYS A 48 7.02 -21.55 -8.13
CA LYS A 48 6.50 -22.90 -7.87
C LYS A 48 6.43 -23.74 -9.14
N PHE A 49 6.11 -23.14 -10.29
CA PHE A 49 6.19 -23.81 -11.58
C PHE A 49 7.62 -24.31 -11.85
N LEU A 50 8.62 -23.44 -11.73
CA LEU A 50 10.02 -23.82 -11.92
C LEU A 50 10.46 -24.92 -10.93
N LEU A 51 10.03 -24.82 -9.67
CA LEU A 51 10.35 -25.79 -8.63
C LEU A 51 9.82 -27.20 -8.96
N ARG A 52 8.58 -27.31 -9.49
CA ARG A 52 7.95 -28.58 -9.89
C ARG A 52 8.66 -29.27 -11.05
N HIS A 53 9.34 -28.50 -11.90
CA HIS A 53 10.15 -29.00 -13.01
C HIS A 53 11.63 -29.12 -12.64
N GLU A 54 11.96 -29.06 -11.35
CA GLU A 54 13.33 -29.18 -10.82
C GLU A 54 14.30 -28.10 -11.34
N ILE A 55 13.78 -27.02 -11.91
CA ILE A 55 14.57 -25.88 -12.37
C ILE A 55 14.92 -25.05 -11.13
N ARG A 56 16.15 -25.22 -10.63
CA ARG A 56 16.70 -24.50 -9.48
C ARG A 56 17.52 -23.31 -9.95
N LEU A 57 17.60 -22.29 -9.08
CA LEU A 57 18.43 -21.13 -9.35
C LEU A 57 19.91 -21.53 -9.43
N PRO A 58 20.69 -20.95 -10.37
CA PRO A 58 22.14 -21.10 -10.39
C PRO A 58 22.77 -20.64 -9.07
N LYS A 59 23.87 -21.30 -8.67
CA LYS A 59 24.56 -21.04 -7.40
C LYS A 59 24.93 -19.55 -7.27
N GLY A 60 24.58 -18.94 -6.13
CA GLY A 60 24.86 -17.53 -5.85
C GLY A 60 23.90 -16.52 -6.51
N MET A 61 22.90 -16.98 -7.26
CA MET A 61 21.87 -16.10 -7.82
C MET A 61 20.75 -15.84 -6.81
N ARG A 62 20.27 -14.60 -6.75
CA ARG A 62 19.09 -14.19 -5.95
C ARG A 62 17.86 -14.03 -6.84
N ASN A 63 16.70 -14.45 -6.32
CA ASN A 63 15.40 -14.29 -6.97
C ASN A 63 15.11 -12.83 -7.32
N TRP A 64 14.37 -12.64 -8.43
CA TRP A 64 13.80 -11.36 -8.88
C TRP A 64 14.81 -10.22 -9.14
N THR A 65 16.10 -10.53 -9.22
CA THR A 65 17.15 -9.60 -9.66
C THR A 65 17.18 -9.44 -11.18
N VAL A 66 17.86 -8.41 -11.68
CA VAL A 66 18.11 -8.25 -13.13
C VAL A 66 18.78 -9.49 -13.73
N LYS A 67 19.75 -10.08 -13.00
CA LYS A 67 20.42 -11.32 -13.43
C LYS A 67 19.45 -12.51 -13.48
N HIS A 68 18.55 -12.63 -12.51
CA HIS A 68 17.52 -13.67 -12.51
C HIS A 68 16.55 -13.52 -13.68
N ARG A 69 16.10 -12.30 -13.99
CA ARG A 69 15.23 -12.04 -15.16
C ARG A 69 15.89 -12.45 -16.47
N ARG A 70 17.14 -12.03 -16.68
CA ARG A 70 17.93 -12.44 -17.85
C ARG A 70 18.06 -13.96 -17.95
N TRP A 71 18.23 -14.64 -16.82
CA TRP A 71 18.25 -16.11 -16.79
C TRP A 71 16.89 -16.73 -17.13
N LEU A 72 15.77 -16.17 -16.63
CA LEU A 72 14.43 -16.62 -17.02
C LEU A 72 14.23 -16.52 -18.54
N ASP A 73 14.76 -15.48 -19.19
CA ASP A 73 14.68 -15.31 -20.65
C ASP A 73 15.46 -16.41 -21.42
N THR A 74 16.40 -17.11 -20.78
CA THR A 74 17.17 -18.22 -21.40
C THR A 74 16.50 -19.58 -21.27
N LEU A 75 15.44 -19.70 -20.47
CA LEU A 75 14.80 -20.99 -20.22
C LEU A 75 14.07 -21.49 -21.46
N THR A 76 14.37 -22.71 -21.85
CA THR A 76 13.69 -23.45 -22.92
C THR A 76 13.03 -24.69 -22.34
N PHE A 77 11.92 -25.11 -22.95
CA PHE A 77 11.18 -26.32 -22.54
C PHE A 77 10.89 -27.15 -23.78
N ASP A 78 11.00 -28.47 -23.69
CA ASP A 78 10.80 -29.36 -24.85
C ASP A 78 9.33 -29.45 -25.26
N ARG A 79 8.43 -29.49 -24.27
CA ARG A 79 6.98 -29.61 -24.48
C ARG A 79 6.36 -28.23 -24.76
N SER A 80 5.54 -28.15 -25.80
CA SER A 80 4.82 -26.91 -26.17
C SER A 80 3.92 -26.39 -25.05
N SER A 81 3.23 -27.28 -24.33
CA SER A 81 2.37 -26.92 -23.19
C SER A 81 3.14 -26.27 -22.04
N LEU A 82 4.35 -26.76 -21.75
CA LEU A 82 5.21 -26.18 -20.72
C LEU A 82 5.78 -24.82 -21.14
N ARG A 83 6.19 -24.68 -22.41
CA ARG A 83 6.63 -23.39 -22.95
C ARG A 83 5.53 -22.33 -22.82
N LEU A 84 4.31 -22.66 -23.26
CA LEU A 84 3.18 -21.74 -23.17
C LEU A 84 2.87 -21.39 -21.71
N THR A 85 2.81 -22.39 -20.82
CA THR A 85 2.55 -22.15 -19.38
C THR A 85 3.58 -21.21 -18.76
N PHE A 86 4.87 -21.41 -19.04
CA PHE A 86 5.93 -20.54 -18.57
C PHE A 86 5.79 -19.12 -19.13
N GLN A 87 5.56 -19.01 -20.44
CA GLN A 87 5.39 -17.73 -21.12
C GLN A 87 4.22 -16.93 -20.53
N GLU A 88 3.08 -17.56 -20.28
CA GLU A 88 1.91 -16.89 -19.68
C GLU A 88 2.19 -16.41 -18.25
N TYR A 89 2.81 -17.23 -17.40
CA TYR A 89 3.17 -16.79 -16.04
C TYR A 89 4.17 -15.63 -16.06
N TYR A 90 5.15 -15.68 -16.97
CA TYR A 90 6.16 -14.64 -17.06
C TYR A 90 5.62 -13.36 -17.71
N HIS A 91 4.73 -13.48 -18.69
CA HIS A 91 4.05 -12.35 -19.31
C HIS A 91 3.14 -11.63 -18.31
N GLN A 92 2.31 -12.38 -17.56
CA GLN A 92 1.49 -11.81 -16.50
C GLN A 92 2.32 -11.02 -15.48
N LEU A 93 3.50 -11.51 -15.10
CA LEU A 93 4.39 -10.79 -14.19
C LEU A 93 4.84 -9.44 -14.79
N LYS A 94 5.19 -9.40 -16.07
CA LYS A 94 5.58 -8.16 -16.78
C LYS A 94 4.42 -7.18 -16.88
N GLU A 95 3.20 -7.66 -17.15
CA GLU A 95 2.00 -6.83 -17.22
C GLU A 95 1.68 -6.17 -15.86
N ILE A 96 1.76 -6.94 -14.78
CA ILE A 96 1.55 -6.43 -13.42
C ILE A 96 2.61 -5.40 -13.06
N GLU A 97 3.87 -5.64 -13.42
CA GLU A 97 4.95 -4.67 -13.21
C GLU A 97 4.72 -3.37 -13.95
N SER A 98 4.30 -3.45 -15.22
CA SER A 98 3.92 -2.28 -16.01
C SER A 98 2.72 -1.54 -15.40
N ARG A 99 1.73 -2.27 -14.86
CA ARG A 99 0.60 -1.68 -14.13
C ARG A 99 1.05 -0.92 -12.89
N ILE A 100 1.94 -1.52 -12.07
CA ILE A 100 2.51 -0.84 -10.90
C ILE A 100 3.23 0.44 -11.33
N SER A 101 4.07 0.39 -12.36
CA SER A 101 4.79 1.57 -12.84
C SER A 101 3.84 2.71 -13.25
N ARG A 102 2.77 2.42 -14.01
CA ARG A 102 1.78 3.44 -14.38
C ARG A 102 1.08 4.05 -13.15
N LEU A 103 0.76 3.23 -12.14
CA LEU A 103 0.15 3.71 -10.90
C LEU A 103 1.13 4.57 -10.08
N GLU A 104 2.41 4.20 -10.04
CA GLU A 104 3.45 4.97 -9.37
C GLU A 104 3.74 6.30 -10.08
N GLU A 105 3.67 6.34 -11.41
CA GLU A 105 3.74 7.58 -12.20
C GLU A 105 2.58 8.53 -11.85
N GLU A 106 1.34 8.02 -11.78
CA GLU A 106 0.20 8.84 -11.36
C GLU A 106 0.33 9.31 -9.90
N ILE A 107 0.79 8.44 -9.00
CA ILE A 107 1.07 8.84 -7.60
C ILE A 107 2.11 9.96 -7.54
N GLN A 108 3.13 9.91 -8.40
CA GLN A 108 4.13 10.97 -8.49
C GLN A 108 3.53 12.28 -9.02
N HIS A 109 2.62 12.22 -9.98
CA HIS A 109 1.88 13.40 -10.45
C HIS A 109 1.01 13.99 -9.33
N GLN A 110 0.25 13.17 -8.61
CA GLN A 110 -0.53 13.61 -7.45
C GLN A 110 0.34 14.23 -6.35
N ALA A 111 1.55 13.72 -6.14
CA ALA A 111 2.50 14.28 -5.17
C ALA A 111 3.09 15.64 -5.57
N THR A 112 2.99 16.04 -6.85
CA THR A 112 3.53 17.30 -7.36
C THR A 112 2.44 18.34 -7.57
N ASP A 113 1.31 17.96 -8.15
CA ASP A 113 0.36 18.90 -8.77
C ASP A 113 -1.04 18.89 -8.12
N SER A 114 -1.32 17.98 -7.18
CA SER A 114 -2.64 17.90 -6.53
C SER A 114 -2.77 18.83 -5.31
N ILE A 115 -4.00 18.95 -4.79
CA ILE A 115 -4.28 19.61 -3.50
C ILE A 115 -3.51 19.00 -2.32
N HIS A 116 -3.11 17.73 -2.43
CA HIS A 116 -2.35 16.98 -1.42
C HIS A 116 -0.84 17.19 -1.52
N ALA A 117 -0.34 17.73 -2.65
CA ALA A 117 1.08 17.83 -2.94
C ALA A 117 1.91 18.54 -1.85
N PRO A 118 1.48 19.70 -1.28
CA PRO A 118 2.27 20.36 -0.24
C PRO A 118 2.48 19.49 1.00
N MET A 119 1.46 18.70 1.39
CA MET A 119 1.56 17.80 2.54
C MET A 119 2.43 16.59 2.23
N ILE A 120 2.28 16.00 1.05
CA ILE A 120 3.09 14.86 0.61
C ILE A 120 4.58 15.26 0.58
N GLN A 121 4.91 16.40 -0.01
CA GLN A 121 6.27 16.92 -0.09
C GLN A 121 6.85 17.24 1.29
N ALA A 122 6.05 17.82 2.19
CA ALA A 122 6.47 18.06 3.57
C ALA A 122 6.84 16.76 4.30
N LEU A 123 6.05 15.70 4.13
CA LEU A 123 6.33 14.39 4.70
C LEU A 123 7.58 13.75 4.08
N GLN A 124 7.82 13.91 2.78
CA GLN A 124 9.04 13.43 2.11
C GLN A 124 10.32 14.11 2.60
N GLY A 125 10.21 15.29 3.23
CA GLY A 125 11.33 15.94 3.92
C GLY A 125 11.82 15.18 5.17
N LEU A 126 10.99 14.27 5.70
CA LEU A 126 11.35 13.44 6.84
C LEU A 126 12.23 12.26 6.41
N ARG A 127 13.35 12.06 7.11
CA ARG A 127 14.27 10.97 6.83
C ARG A 127 13.55 9.62 6.89
N GLY A 128 13.57 8.89 5.79
CA GLY A 128 12.99 7.55 5.68
C GLY A 128 11.56 7.50 5.16
N ILE A 129 10.94 8.66 4.87
CA ILE A 129 9.61 8.72 4.26
C ILE A 129 9.76 9.04 2.77
N ALA A 130 9.52 8.04 1.93
CA ALA A 130 9.55 8.17 0.47
C ALA A 130 8.16 8.44 -0.10
N LEU A 131 8.08 8.71 -1.41
CA LEU A 131 6.85 9.03 -2.14
C LEU A 131 5.66 8.16 -1.73
N ILE A 132 5.77 6.84 -1.91
CA ILE A 132 4.66 5.92 -1.65
C ILE A 132 4.20 5.99 -0.19
N THR A 133 5.14 6.04 0.75
CA THR A 133 4.82 6.15 2.19
C THR A 133 4.15 7.48 2.50
N ALA A 134 4.68 8.59 1.98
CA ALA A 134 4.12 9.92 2.18
C ALA A 134 2.70 10.02 1.61
N THR A 135 2.49 9.59 0.37
CA THR A 135 1.18 9.62 -0.27
C THR A 135 0.20 8.71 0.43
N SER A 136 0.61 7.51 0.87
CA SER A 136 -0.26 6.61 1.64
C SER A 136 -0.69 7.22 2.98
N LEU A 137 0.24 7.89 3.68
CA LEU A 137 -0.09 8.60 4.92
C LEU A 137 -1.10 9.72 4.67
N VAL A 138 -0.90 10.53 3.62
CA VAL A 138 -1.83 11.62 3.29
C VAL A 138 -3.18 11.08 2.86
N ALA A 139 -3.23 10.01 2.06
CA ALA A 139 -4.46 9.37 1.65
C ALA A 139 -5.26 8.88 2.89
N GLU A 140 -4.64 8.13 3.79
CA GLU A 140 -5.34 7.53 4.94
C GLU A 140 -5.65 8.52 6.08
N ILE A 141 -4.83 9.56 6.25
CA ILE A 141 -4.98 10.55 7.32
C ILE A 141 -5.82 11.75 6.86
N GLY A 142 -5.75 12.14 5.59
CA GLY A 142 -6.30 13.39 5.10
C GLY A 142 -5.65 14.60 5.78
N SER A 143 -6.46 15.56 6.23
CA SER A 143 -5.95 16.74 6.94
C SER A 143 -5.43 16.42 8.35
N PHE A 144 -4.14 16.66 8.59
CA PHE A 144 -3.52 16.55 9.93
C PHE A 144 -4.08 17.55 10.94
N GLN A 145 -4.70 18.65 10.49
CA GLN A 145 -5.34 19.65 11.36
C GLN A 145 -6.58 19.09 12.08
N ARG A 146 -7.10 17.94 11.63
CA ARG A 146 -8.21 17.25 12.29
C ARG A 146 -7.85 16.73 13.69
N PHE A 147 -6.56 16.65 14.02
CA PHE A 147 -6.09 16.18 15.31
C PHE A 147 -5.66 17.36 16.19
N PRO A 148 -6.45 17.72 17.22
CA PRO A 148 -6.08 18.73 18.21
C PRO A 148 -4.71 18.52 18.89
N SER A 149 -4.21 17.28 18.92
CA SER A 149 -2.87 16.99 19.44
C SER A 149 -2.22 15.78 18.75
N PRO A 150 -0.87 15.71 18.73
CA PRO A 150 -0.15 14.54 18.21
C PRO A 150 -0.56 13.21 18.85
N ARG A 151 -0.95 13.22 20.14
CA ARG A 151 -1.41 12.01 20.85
C ARG A 151 -2.70 11.44 20.24
N GLN A 152 -3.58 12.28 19.73
CA GLN A 152 -4.81 11.81 19.08
C GLN A 152 -4.53 11.22 17.69
N LEU A 153 -3.55 11.76 16.96
CA LEU A 153 -3.07 11.14 15.73
C LEU A 153 -2.44 9.77 16.02
N MET A 154 -1.60 9.68 17.05
CA MET A 154 -1.03 8.39 17.47
C MET A 154 -2.12 7.39 17.87
N ALA A 155 -3.16 7.82 18.60
CA ALA A 155 -4.28 6.96 18.97
C ALA A 155 -5.07 6.48 17.73
N TYR A 156 -5.30 7.38 16.75
CA TYR A 156 -5.92 7.02 15.48
C TYR A 156 -5.10 6.01 14.68
N ALA A 157 -3.77 6.17 14.67
CA ALA A 157 -2.85 5.24 14.02
C ALA A 157 -2.63 3.94 14.80
N GLY A 158 -3.26 3.78 15.98
CA GLY A 158 -3.09 2.60 16.85
C GLY A 158 -1.71 2.51 17.53
N LEU A 159 -0.98 3.63 17.60
CA LEU A 159 0.39 3.73 18.13
C LEU A 159 0.44 4.07 19.63
N VAL A 160 -0.71 4.29 20.28
CA VAL A 160 -0.79 4.50 21.73
C VAL A 160 -1.14 3.15 22.38
N PRO A 161 -0.39 2.70 23.41
CA PRO A 161 -0.73 1.52 24.20
C PRO A 161 -2.17 1.60 24.68
N SER A 162 -2.90 0.49 24.53
CA SER A 162 -4.34 0.38 24.79
C SER A 162 -4.80 1.17 26.03
N GLU A 163 -5.74 2.10 25.84
CA GLU A 163 -6.40 2.83 26.92
C GLU A 163 -7.55 1.96 27.46
N SER A 164 -7.44 1.52 28.72
CA SER A 164 -8.56 0.88 29.43
C SER A 164 -9.18 1.90 30.35
N SER A 165 -10.29 2.50 29.90
CA SER A 165 -11.08 3.45 30.67
C SER A 165 -12.40 2.80 31.08
N SER A 166 -12.57 2.58 32.38
CA SER A 166 -13.85 2.16 32.98
C SER A 166 -14.14 3.03 34.20
N GLY A 167 -15.41 3.44 34.35
CA GLY A 167 -15.93 4.07 35.58
C GLY A 167 -15.12 5.26 36.10
N GLY A 168 -14.72 6.21 35.25
CA GLY A 168 -14.01 7.42 35.66
C GLY A 168 -12.51 7.25 35.97
N ARG A 169 -11.93 6.06 35.78
CA ARG A 169 -10.49 5.82 35.85
C ARG A 169 -9.88 5.72 34.47
N ARG A 170 -8.87 6.54 34.21
CA ARG A 170 -8.09 6.55 32.97
C ARG A 170 -6.73 5.94 33.23
N ARG A 171 -6.40 4.83 32.55
CA ARG A 171 -5.06 4.22 32.57
C ARG A 171 -4.56 4.09 31.13
N GLN A 172 -3.50 4.82 30.82
CA GLN A 172 -2.75 4.69 29.57
C GLN A 172 -1.49 3.88 29.85
N GLY A 173 -1.16 2.91 28.99
CA GLY A 173 0.09 2.14 29.10
C GLY A 173 1.31 2.99 28.73
N GLU A 174 2.51 2.52 29.07
CA GLU A 174 3.77 3.14 28.64
C GLU A 174 4.12 2.75 27.20
N VAL A 175 4.72 3.69 26.47
CA VAL A 175 5.26 3.52 25.11
C VAL A 175 6.65 2.94 25.20
#